data_AF-A0A420EVG5-F1
#
_entry.id   AF-A0A420EVG5-F1
#
_cell.length_a   1.000
_cell.length_b   1.000
_cell.length_c   1.000
_cell.angle_alpha   90.00
_cell.angle_beta   90.00
_cell.angle_gamma   90.00
#
_symmetry.space_group_name_H-M   'P 1'
#
loop_
_entity.id
_entity.type
_entity.pdbx_description
1 polymer ?
#
loop_
_entity_poly.entity_id
_entity_poly.type
_entity_poly.pdbx_seq_one_letter_code
_entity_poly.pdbx_strand_id
1 'polypeptide(L)'
;MLAHHLAGAAIDVLAAPTPPPTPPPGLEAAGNLFIGWMKWILIVAGVGGLLVCGIMMAVGRRNRSAFAADGAAGIPWVLAGLTCGAVAAVVVGAVLPG
;
A
#
# COMPACT_ATOMS: atom_id res chain seq x y z
N MET A 1 -20.39 31.58 -18.85
CA MET A 1 -19.69 32.33 -17.78
C MET A 1 -19.60 31.53 -16.49
N LEU A 2 -20.69 30.94 -15.95
CA LEU A 2 -20.66 30.07 -14.76
C LEU A 2 -19.67 28.88 -14.84
N ALA A 3 -19.61 28.19 -15.99
CA ALA A 3 -18.67 27.09 -16.20
C ALA A 3 -17.19 27.52 -16.19
N HIS A 4 -16.88 28.76 -16.58
CA HIS A 4 -15.51 29.29 -16.54
C HIS A 4 -15.07 29.64 -15.12
N HIS A 5 -16.00 30.10 -14.26
CA HIS A 5 -15.72 30.32 -12.84
C HIS A 5 -15.54 29.01 -12.07
N LEU A 6 -16.31 27.97 -12.39
CA LEU A 6 -16.14 26.64 -11.79
C LEU A 6 -14.82 25.97 -12.20
N ALA A 7 -14.41 26.15 -13.47
CA ALA A 7 -13.11 25.71 -13.93
C ALA A 7 -11.97 26.49 -13.24
N GLY A 8 -12.05 27.83 -13.17
CA GLY A 8 -11.06 28.68 -12.51
C GLY A 8 -10.87 28.38 -11.02
N ALA A 9 -11.98 28.20 -10.28
CA ALA A 9 -11.93 27.82 -8.87
C ALA A 9 -11.28 26.44 -8.64
N ALA A 10 -11.48 25.48 -9.54
CA ALA A 10 -10.81 24.19 -9.47
C ALA A 10 -9.29 24.29 -9.70
N ILE A 11 -8.86 25.23 -10.55
CA ILE A 11 -7.43 25.47 -10.82
C ILE A 11 -6.78 26.18 -9.63
N ASP A 12 -7.47 27.13 -9.00
CA ASP A 12 -6.99 27.83 -7.79
C ASP A 12 -6.87 26.90 -6.57
N VAL A 13 -7.76 25.91 -6.42
CA VAL A 13 -7.64 24.88 -5.37
C VAL A 13 -6.42 23.99 -5.60
N LEU A 14 -6.10 23.67 -6.86
CA LEU A 14 -4.90 22.90 -7.22
C LEU A 14 -3.60 23.72 -7.09
N ALA A 15 -3.70 25.04 -7.23
CA ALA A 15 -2.58 25.99 -7.15
C ALA A 15 -2.41 26.62 -5.76
N ALA A 16 -3.27 26.27 -4.79
CA ALA A 16 -3.16 26.74 -3.42
C ALA A 16 -1.79 26.30 -2.86
N PRO A 17 -0.97 27.23 -2.33
CA PRO A 17 0.32 26.87 -1.75
C PRO A 17 0.13 25.92 -0.57
N THR A 18 0.36 24.62 -0.79
CA THR A 18 0.39 23.62 0.28
C THR A 18 1.77 23.65 0.91
N PRO A 19 1.90 24.05 2.19
CA PRO A 19 3.17 23.97 2.86
C PRO A 19 3.64 22.51 2.96
N PRO A 20 4.96 22.26 3.01
CA PRO A 20 5.50 20.92 3.16
C PRO A 20 4.94 20.25 4.43
N PRO A 21 4.65 18.94 4.39
CA PRO A 21 4.18 18.21 5.56
C PRO A 21 5.30 18.13 6.59
N THR A 22 5.15 18.90 7.68
CA THR A 22 6.07 18.88 8.82
C THR A 22 5.42 18.18 10.01
N PRO A 23 6.07 17.20 10.65
CA PRO A 23 5.55 16.58 11.85
C PRO A 23 5.49 17.59 13.01
N PRO A 24 4.50 17.49 13.91
CA PRO A 24 4.48 18.29 15.14
C PRO A 24 5.75 18.05 15.97
N PRO A 25 6.32 19.09 16.60
CA PRO A 25 7.52 18.96 17.42
C PRO A 25 7.37 17.84 18.46
N GLY A 26 8.35 16.92 18.52
CA GLY A 26 8.35 15.78 19.45
C GLY A 26 7.57 14.54 18.99
N LEU A 27 6.78 14.60 17.91
CA LEU A 27 5.99 13.45 17.42
C LEU A 27 6.75 12.60 16.39
N GLU A 28 7.91 13.04 15.93
CA GLU A 28 8.70 12.35 14.90
C GLU A 28 9.10 10.92 15.30
N ALA A 29 9.53 10.73 16.54
CA ALA A 29 9.88 9.42 17.07
C ALA A 29 8.67 8.47 17.10
N ALA A 30 7.50 8.97 17.53
CA ALA A 30 6.27 8.18 17.57
C ALA A 30 5.77 7.83 16.15
N GLY A 31 5.84 8.78 15.21
CA GLY A 31 5.50 8.54 13.80
C GLY A 31 6.39 7.48 13.15
N ASN A 32 7.71 7.60 13.34
CA ASN A 32 8.67 6.62 12.85
C ASN A 32 8.48 5.23 13.47
N LEU A 33 8.14 5.17 14.77
CA LEU A 33 7.83 3.92 15.43
C LEU A 33 6.60 3.27 14.79
N PHE A 34 5.48 3.99 14.66
CA PHE A 34 4.26 3.45 14.04
C PHE A 34 4.50 2.93 12.62
N ILE A 35 5.22 3.70 11.78
CA ILE A 35 5.58 3.27 10.42
C ILE A 35 6.45 2.00 10.49
N GLY A 36 7.39 1.93 11.41
CA GLY A 36 8.22 0.74 11.65
C GLY A 36 7.39 -0.50 11.96
N TRP A 37 6.41 -0.39 12.86
CA TRP A 37 5.48 -1.48 13.18
C TRP A 37 4.66 -1.93 11.96
N MET A 38 4.14 -0.98 11.18
CA MET A 38 3.38 -1.30 9.97
C MET A 38 4.25 -2.04 8.93
N LYS A 39 5.50 -1.61 8.73
CA LYS A 39 6.44 -2.31 7.84
C LYS A 39 6.74 -3.72 8.34
N TRP A 40 6.94 -3.89 9.64
CA TRP A 40 7.17 -5.21 10.23
C TRP A 40 5.96 -6.14 10.03
N ILE A 41 4.74 -5.66 10.30
CA ILE A 41 3.50 -6.43 10.07
C ILE A 41 3.39 -6.82 8.59
N LEU A 42 3.67 -5.88 7.67
CA LEU A 42 3.62 -6.16 6.23
C LEU A 42 4.61 -7.27 5.83
N ILE A 43 5.83 -7.26 6.38
CA ILE A 43 6.83 -8.31 6.12
C ILE A 43 6.32 -9.67 6.61
N VAL A 44 5.83 -9.73 7.85
CA VAL A 44 5.31 -10.97 8.45
C VAL A 44 4.10 -11.49 7.68
N ALA A 45 3.15 -10.61 7.33
CA ALA A 45 1.98 -10.96 6.55
C ALA A 45 2.33 -11.42 5.14
N GLY A 46 3.31 -10.79 4.48
CA GLY A 46 3.80 -11.21 3.18
C GLY A 46 4.42 -12.59 3.18
N VAL A 47 5.33 -12.84 4.12
CA VAL A 47 5.95 -14.16 4.30
C VAL A 47 4.88 -15.20 4.63
N GLY A 48 4.00 -14.90 5.60
CA GLY A 48 2.90 -15.80 5.99
C GLY A 48 1.96 -16.11 4.84
N GLY A 49 1.55 -15.11 4.06
CA GLY A 49 0.67 -15.27 2.91
C GLY A 49 1.27 -16.16 1.83
N LEU A 50 2.53 -15.94 1.45
CA LEU A 50 3.23 -16.79 0.47
C LEU A 50 3.42 -18.21 0.99
N LEU A 51 3.71 -18.38 2.28
CA LEU A 51 3.79 -19.70 2.89
C LEU A 51 2.45 -20.43 2.85
N VAL A 52 1.34 -19.76 3.16
CA VAL A 52 0.00 -20.37 3.07
C VAL A 52 -0.33 -20.77 1.64
N CYS A 53 -0.09 -19.90 0.65
CA CYS A 53 -0.21 -20.24 -0.77
C CYS A 53 0.62 -21.48 -1.11
N GLY A 54 1.89 -21.51 -0.68
CA GLY A 54 2.82 -22.63 -0.86
C GLY A 54 2.31 -23.93 -0.24
N ILE A 55 1.79 -23.88 0.99
CA ILE A 55 1.22 -25.03 1.69
C ILE A 55 0.02 -25.57 0.93
N MET A 56 -0.88 -24.72 0.46
CA MET A 56 -2.04 -25.15 -0.33
C MET A 56 -1.63 -25.89 -1.60
N MET A 57 -0.64 -25.37 -2.32
CA MET A 57 -0.09 -26.01 -3.52
C MET A 57 0.63 -27.33 -3.20
N ALA A 58 1.41 -27.38 -2.12
CA ALA A 58 2.14 -28.58 -1.71
C ALA A 58 1.20 -29.71 -1.25
N VAL A 59 0.14 -29.37 -0.51
CA VAL A 59 -0.85 -30.33 0.01
C VAL A 59 -1.81 -30.81 -1.08
N GLY A 60 -2.23 -29.94 -2.00
CA GLY A 60 -3.21 -30.27 -3.04
C GLY A 60 -2.77 -31.30 -4.09
N ARG A 61 -1.50 -31.73 -4.08
CA ARG A 61 -0.87 -32.62 -5.09
C ARG A 61 -1.55 -33.99 -5.33
N ARG A 62 -2.40 -34.50 -4.42
CA ARG A 62 -3.05 -35.83 -4.55
C ARG A 62 -4.57 -35.69 -4.66
N ASN A 63 -5.07 -35.52 -5.89
CA ASN A 63 -6.51 -35.47 -6.23
C ASN A 63 -7.30 -34.30 -5.58
N ARG A 64 -6.63 -33.27 -5.06
CA ARG A 64 -7.25 -32.03 -4.54
C ARG A 64 -6.72 -30.81 -5.27
N SER A 65 -6.77 -30.87 -6.60
CA SER A 65 -6.26 -29.83 -7.51
C SER A 65 -6.94 -28.48 -7.32
N ALA A 66 -8.22 -28.46 -6.95
CA ALA A 66 -8.94 -27.22 -6.63
C ALA A 66 -8.26 -26.44 -5.48
N PHE A 67 -7.87 -27.15 -4.41
CA PHE A 67 -7.20 -26.52 -3.27
C PHE A 67 -5.82 -25.95 -3.62
N ALA A 68 -5.06 -26.66 -4.48
CA ALA A 68 -3.80 -26.13 -4.99
C ALA A 68 -4.01 -24.89 -5.89
N ALA A 69 -5.09 -24.88 -6.68
CA ALA A 69 -5.43 -23.77 -7.57
C ALA A 69 -5.81 -22.51 -6.77
N ASP A 70 -6.55 -22.63 -5.68
CA ASP A 70 -6.87 -21.51 -4.79
C ASP A 70 -5.60 -20.89 -4.18
N GLY A 71 -4.65 -21.74 -3.77
CA GLY A 71 -3.34 -21.31 -3.30
C GLY A 71 -2.55 -20.53 -4.36
N ALA A 72 -2.54 -21.02 -5.60
CA ALA A 72 -1.86 -20.35 -6.71
C ALA A 72 -2.54 -19.01 -7.09
N ALA A 73 -3.87 -18.95 -7.08
CA ALA A 73 -4.64 -17.74 -7.34
C ALA A 73 -4.43 -16.65 -6.27
N GLY A 74 -4.01 -17.03 -5.05
CA GLY A 74 -3.66 -16.09 -3.98
C GLY A 74 -2.31 -15.37 -4.17
N ILE A 75 -1.36 -15.95 -4.90
CA ILE A 75 0.01 -15.40 -5.03
C ILE A 75 0.01 -13.97 -5.59
N PRO A 76 -0.70 -13.65 -6.69
CA PRO A 76 -0.71 -12.30 -7.23
C PRO A 76 -1.22 -11.26 -6.22
N TRP A 77 -2.17 -11.62 -5.36
CA TRP A 77 -2.70 -10.71 -4.34
C TRP A 77 -1.68 -10.42 -3.25
N VAL A 78 -0.93 -11.43 -2.79
CA VAL A 78 0.15 -11.22 -1.81
C VAL A 78 1.27 -10.37 -2.41
N LEU A 79 1.66 -10.65 -3.65
CA LEU A 79 2.68 -9.88 -4.36
C LEU A 79 2.23 -8.44 -4.63
N ALA A 80 0.98 -8.23 -5.02
CA ALA A 80 0.42 -6.89 -5.23
C ALA A 80 0.45 -6.08 -3.92
N GLY A 81 0.01 -6.67 -2.80
CA GLY A 81 0.06 -6.02 -1.49
C GLY A 81 1.48 -5.65 -1.06
N LEU A 82 2.43 -6.58 -1.22
CA LEU A 82 3.84 -6.32 -0.92
C LEU A 82 4.45 -5.23 -1.81
N THR A 83 4.12 -5.26 -3.11
CA THR A 83 4.59 -4.26 -4.06
C THR A 83 4.05 -2.89 -3.72
N CYS A 84 2.74 -2.77 -3.45
CA CYS A 84 2.10 -1.53 -3.00
C CYS A 84 2.78 -0.99 -1.74
N GLY A 85 3.00 -1.83 -0.73
CA GLY A 85 3.69 -1.40 0.50
C GLY A 85 5.15 -1.00 0.27
N ALA A 86 5.86 -1.65 -0.67
CA ALA A 86 7.24 -1.31 -1.02
C ALA A 86 7.34 0.06 -1.70
N VAL A 87 6.39 0.41 -2.57
CA VAL A 87 6.40 1.69 -3.30
C VAL A 87 5.60 2.80 -2.61
N ALA A 88 4.90 2.50 -1.51
CA ALA A 88 3.96 3.42 -0.86
C ALA A 88 4.57 4.79 -0.55
N ALA A 89 5.78 4.84 0.03
CA ALA A 89 6.44 6.10 0.36
C ALA A 89 6.75 6.95 -0.88
N VAL A 90 7.15 6.30 -1.98
CA VAL A 90 7.44 6.97 -3.26
C VAL A 90 6.16 7.52 -3.88
N VAL A 91 5.10 6.72 -3.90
CA VAL A 91 3.79 7.13 -4.44
C VAL A 91 3.20 8.27 -3.63
N VAL A 92 3.22 8.18 -2.29
CA VAL A 92 2.71 9.25 -1.42
C VAL A 92 3.51 10.53 -1.61
N GLY A 93 4.85 10.46 -1.68
CA GLY A 93 5.68 11.63 -1.93
C GLY A 93 5.45 12.26 -3.31
N ALA A 94 5.09 11.46 -4.33
CA ALA A 94 4.76 11.97 -5.66
C ALA A 94 3.34 12.58 -5.74
N VAL A 95 2.36 12.00 -5.04
CA VAL A 95 0.95 12.44 -5.07
C VAL A 95 0.68 13.59 -4.10
N LEU A 96 1.36 13.60 -2.95
CA LEU A 96 1.31 14.65 -1.94
C LEU A 96 2.73 15.21 -1.74
N PRO A 97 3.26 15.94 -2.74
CA PRO A 97 4.58 16.54 -2.66
C PRO A 97 4.59 17.58 -1.54
N GLY A 98 5.65 17.53 -0.73
CA GLY A 98 6.00 18.56 0.22
C GLY A 98 6.84 19.65 -0.41
#